data_AF-A0A357Z774-F1
#
_entry.id   AF-A0A357Z774-F1
#
_cell.length_a   1.000
_cell.length_b   1.000
_cell.length_c   1.000
_cell.angle_alpha   90.00
_cell.angle_beta   90.00
_cell.angle_gamma   90.00
#
_symmetry.space_group_name_H-M   'P 1'
#
loop_
_entity.id
_entity.type
_entity.pdbx_description
1 polymer ?
#
loop_
_entity_poly.entity_id
_entity_poly.type
_entity_poly.pdbx_seq_one_letter_code
_entity_poly.pdbx_strand_id
1 'polypeptide(L)' 'MSEVKQSFGAWKNKTKDGKEVIKFSINGQRYNMWVNTYKDKNSQPDYKIYEDNYVAPTETKLVNDDLEF' A
#
# COMPACT_ATOMS: atom_id res chain seq x y z
N MET A 1 -16.68 -27.50 -6.50
CA MET A 1 -16.17 -26.12 -6.71
C MET A 1 -14.69 -26.15 -6.34
N SER A 2 -13.79 -26.19 -7.32
CA SER A 2 -12.35 -26.17 -7.04
C SER A 2 -11.94 -24.75 -6.64
N GLU A 3 -11.44 -24.60 -5.42
CA GLU A 3 -10.90 -23.33 -4.93
C GLU A 3 -9.70 -22.93 -5.79
N VAL A 4 -9.86 -21.91 -6.62
CA VAL A 4 -8.76 -21.33 -7.40
C VAL A 4 -7.86 -20.59 -6.41
N LYS A 5 -6.76 -21.24 -5.98
CA LYS A 5 -5.74 -20.61 -5.15
C LYS A 5 -5.07 -19.51 -5.95
N GLN A 6 -5.46 -18.26 -5.72
CA GLN A 6 -4.76 -17.10 -6.24
C GLN A 6 -3.50 -16.86 -5.40
N SER A 7 -2.34 -16.76 -6.07
CA SER A 7 -1.07 -16.46 -5.42
C SER A 7 -0.89 -14.93 -5.37
N PHE A 8 -0.93 -14.35 -4.17
CA PHE A 8 -0.65 -12.94 -3.94
C PHE A 8 0.74 -12.79 -3.29
N GLY A 9 1.57 -11.90 -3.84
CA GLY A 9 2.87 -11.55 -3.29
C GLY A 9 2.78 -10.44 -2.23
N ALA A 10 3.60 -10.53 -1.19
CA ALA A 10 3.71 -9.53 -0.14
C ALA A 10 5.18 -9.19 0.16
N TRP A 11 5.46 -7.92 0.42
CA TRP A 11 6.76 -7.37 0.77
C TRP A 11 6.73 -6.81 2.18
N LYS A 12 7.72 -7.20 2.99
CA LYS A 12 7.90 -6.69 4.35
C LYS A 12 8.74 -5.41 4.31
N ASN A 13 8.17 -4.31 4.80
CA ASN A 13 8.85 -3.04 4.97
C ASN A 13 8.90 -2.65 6.46
N LYS A 14 9.88 -1.83 6.81
CA LYS A 14 10.00 -1.20 8.13
C LYS A 14 9.91 0.31 7.96
N THR A 15 9.04 0.96 8.72
CA THR A 15 8.97 2.43 8.72
C THR A 15 10.13 3.02 9.50
N LYS A 16 10.39 4.32 9.31
CA LYS A 16 11.43 5.06 10.06
C LYS A 16 11.22 5.00 11.57
N ASP A 17 9.98 4.86 12.00
CA ASP A 17 9.53 4.72 13.40
C ASP A 17 9.72 3.29 13.95
N GLY A 18 10.24 2.36 13.14
CA GLY A 18 10.47 0.97 13.53
C GLY A 18 9.26 0.05 13.40
N LYS A 19 8.09 0.56 12.98
CA LYS A 19 6.87 -0.22 12.77
C LYS A 19 6.98 -1.07 11.51
N GLU A 20 6.56 -2.33 11.62
CA GLU A 20 6.51 -3.26 10.49
C GLU A 20 5.24 -3.03 9.68
N VAL A 21 5.40 -2.88 8.36
CA VAL A 21 4.31 -2.74 7.41
C VAL A 21 4.49 -3.78 6.31
N ILE A 22 3.43 -4.53 6.00
CA ILE A 22 3.45 -5.51 4.92
C ILE A 22 2.70 -4.91 3.74
N LYS A 23 3.39 -4.72 2.62
CA LYS A 23 2.80 -4.23 1.38
C LYS A 23 2.43 -5.42 0.52
N PHE A 24 1.22 -5.50 0.01
CA PHE A 24 0.81 -6.60 -0.87
C PHE A 24 -0.15 -6.08 -1.93
N SER A 25 -0.32 -6.85 -3.00
CA SER A 25 -1.21 -6.47 -4.11
C SER A 25 -2.24 -7.55 -4.35
N ILE A 26 -3.51 -7.15 -4.42
CA ILE A 26 -4.63 -8.03 -4.78
C ILE A 26 -5.31 -7.42 -6.01
N ASN A 27 -5.45 -8.20 -7.09
CA ASN A 27 -6.10 -7.77 -8.34
C ASN A 27 -5.54 -6.46 -8.93
N GLY A 28 -4.23 -6.20 -8.78
CA GLY A 28 -3.58 -4.98 -9.24
C GLY A 28 -3.71 -3.78 -8.30
N GLN A 29 -4.55 -3.85 -7.27
CA GLN A 29 -4.66 -2.84 -6.22
C GLN A 29 -3.61 -3.10 -5.14
N ARG A 30 -2.90 -2.06 -4.72
CA ARG A 30 -1.89 -2.13 -3.66
C ARG A 30 -2.54 -1.86 -2.30
N TYR A 31 -2.10 -2.62 -1.31
CA TYR A 31 -2.55 -2.53 0.08
C TYR A 31 -1.36 -2.53 1.02
N ASN A 32 -1.51 -1.86 2.15
CA ASN A 32 -0.56 -1.82 3.25
C ASN A 32 -1.22 -2.37 4.51
N MET A 33 -0.60 -3.38 5.11
CA MET A 33 -1.02 -3.99 6.37
C MET A 33 -0.13 -3.50 7.51
N TRP A 34 -0.77 -2.96 8.55
CA TRP A 34 -0.14 -2.37 9.72
C TRP A 34 -0.54 -3.11 10.97
N VAL A 35 0.39 -3.35 11.89
CA VAL A 35 0.06 -3.86 13.24
C VAL A 35 -0.91 -2.90 13.93
N ASN A 36 -2.01 -3.44 14.46
CA ASN A 36 -2.97 -2.70 15.26
C ASN A 36 -2.44 -2.55 16.69
N THR A 37 -1.63 -1.53 16.94
CA THR A 37 -1.08 -1.24 18.28
C THR A 37 -2.13 -0.85 19.32
N TYR A 38 -3.36 -0.55 18.89
CA TYR A 38 -4.49 -0.19 19.75
C TYR A 38 -5.46 -1.36 19.97
N LYS A 39 -5.02 -2.59 19.66
CA LYS A 39 -5.79 -3.79 19.95
C LYS A 39 -5.88 -3.97 21.47
N ASP A 40 -7.06 -3.73 22.02
CA ASP A 40 -7.36 -3.88 23.45
C ASP A 40 -8.20 -5.14 23.72
N LYS A 41 -8.95 -5.59 22.71
CA LYS A 41 -9.87 -6.74 22.81
C LYS A 41 -9.56 -7.79 21.77
N ASN A 42 -9.79 -9.06 22.09
CA ASN A 42 -9.52 -10.16 21.17
C ASN A 42 -10.43 -10.18 19.94
N SER A 43 -11.59 -9.50 19.99
CA SER A 43 -12.49 -9.34 18.84
C SER A 43 -11.98 -8.36 17.79
N GLN A 44 -10.92 -7.59 18.10
CA GLN A 44 -10.33 -6.64 17.16
C GLN A 44 -9.24 -7.31 16.33
N PRO A 45 -9.07 -6.90 15.05
CA PRO A 45 -8.05 -7.48 14.19
C PRO A 45 -6.63 -7.10 14.66
N ASP A 46 -5.70 -8.04 14.55
CA ASP A 46 -4.27 -7.84 14.84
C ASP A 46 -3.59 -6.89 13.86
N TYR A 47 -4.12 -6.82 12.64
CA TYR A 47 -3.61 -5.96 11.59
C TYR A 47 -4.71 -5.12 10.95
N LYS A 48 -4.40 -3.87 10.64
CA LYS A 48 -5.23 -2.98 9.83
C LYS A 48 -4.71 -2.95 8.41
N ILE A 49 -5.59 -3.15 7.44
CA ILE A 49 -5.26 -3.08 6.02
C ILE A 49 -5.79 -1.76 5.50
N TYR A 50 -4.94 -0.99 4.82
CA TYR A 50 -5.27 0.25 4.17
C TYR A 50 -4.90 0.16 2.68
N GLU A 51 -5.72 0.74 1.82
CA GLU A 51 -5.38 0.88 0.40
C GLU A 51 -4.19 1.82 0.25
N ASP A 52 -3.20 1.38 -0.52
CA ASP A 52 -2.06 2.22 -0.91
C ASP A 52 -2.49 3.10 -2.08
N ASN A 53 -3.19 4.19 -1.77
CA ASN A 53 -3.60 5.21 -2.74
C ASN A 53 -2.43 6.14 -3.15
N TYR A 54 -1.18 5.68 -3.01
CA TYR A 54 -0.02 6.45 -3.40
C TYR A 54 0.05 6.49 -4.94
N VAL A 55 -0.53 7.54 -5.51
CA VAL A 55 -0.27 7.95 -6.88
C VAL A 55 1.07 8.66 -6.86
N ALA A 56 2.10 8.05 -7.45
CA ALA A 56 3.35 8.75 -7.68
C ALA A 56 3.01 10.07 -8.41
N PRO A 57 3.48 11.23 -7.93
CA PRO A 57 3.31 12.46 -8.70
C PRO A 57 3.99 12.20 -10.04
N THR A 58 3.18 12.05 -11.10
CA THR A 58 3.69 12.07 -12.46
C THR A 58 4.38 13.40 -12.58
N GLU A 59 5.70 13.37 -12.79
CA GLU A 59 6.49 14.57 -13.09
C GLU A 59 5.68 15.40 -14.09
N THR A 60 5.19 16.55 -13.63
CA THR A 60 4.63 17.56 -14.51
C THR A 60 5.78 17.92 -15.44
N LYS A 61 5.79 17.33 -16.65
CA LYS A 61 6.60 17.85 -17.74
C LYS A 61 6.20 19.31 -17.86
N LEU A 62 7.06 20.20 -17.37
CA LEU A 62 7.07 21.61 -17.73
C LEU A 62 7.24 21.61 -19.25
N VAL A 63 6.11 21.70 -19.95
CA VAL A 63 6.07 22.01 -21.37
C VAL A 63 6.39 23.49 -21.43
N ASN A 64 7.68 23.84 -21.55
CA ASN A 64 8.10 25.17 -21.96
C ASN A 64 7.78 25.27 -23.45
N ASP A 65 6.51 25.50 -23.76
CA ASP A 65 5.99 25.81 -25.09
C ASP A 65 5.32 27.18 -24.99
N ASP A 66 6.10 28.23 -24.71
CA ASP A 66 5.67 29.63 -24.92
C ASP A 66 6.81 30.61 -24.60
N LEU A 67 7.78 30.78 -25.49
CA LEU A 67 8.50 32.05 -25.64
C LEU A 67 9.07 32.09 -27.06
N GLU A 68 8.17 32.23 -28.04
CA GLU A 68 8.51 32.91 -29.29
C GLU A 68 8.85 34.36 -28.96
N PHE A 69 10.06 34.81 -29.30
CA PHE A 69 10.38 36.19 -29.66
C PHE A 69 11.63 36.22 -30.55
#